data_AF-A0A368F3K9-F1
#
_entry.id   AF-A0A368F3K9-F1
#
_cell.length_a   1.000
_cell.length_b   1.000
_cell.length_c   1.000
_cell.angle_alpha   90.00
_cell.angle_beta   90.00
_cell.angle_gamma   90.00
#
_symmetry.space_group_name_H-M   'P 1'
#
loop_
_entity.id
_entity.type
_entity.pdbx_description
1 polymer ?
#
loop_
_entity_poly.entity_id
_entity_poly.type
_entity_poly.pdbx_seq_one_letter_code
_entity_poly.pdbx_strand_id
1 'polypeptide(L)'
;LYEWKCGNTIRKFRNICCRYNIVVTEYPGPLKTGLALLKDEQPNIVAVFMGSRATDPRGKYMKDVWATLRGLCIPYCSLYDMGYTSLGGRSTTVRNPLLKCVGKDGTVRYMPAFTLEDGDMERNGRSCI
;
A
#
# COMPACT_ATOMS: atom_id res chain seq x y z
N LEU A 1 -14.20 -12.84 -12.65
CA LEU A 1 -13.36 -11.67 -13.00
C LEU A 1 -13.41 -10.71 -11.83
N TYR A 2 -12.31 -10.62 -11.08
CA TYR A 2 -12.24 -10.05 -9.74
C TYR A 2 -12.51 -8.54 -9.74
N GLU A 3 -13.71 -8.15 -9.31
CA GLU A 3 -14.12 -6.75 -9.15
C GLU A 3 -13.28 -6.05 -8.06
N TRP A 4 -12.38 -5.16 -8.50
CA TRP A 4 -11.64 -4.23 -7.67
C TRP A 4 -12.54 -3.06 -7.23
N LYS A 5 -13.58 -3.34 -6.45
CA LYS A 5 -14.35 -2.28 -5.77
C LYS A 5 -13.55 -1.79 -4.57
N CYS A 6 -13.25 -0.50 -4.51
CA CYS A 6 -12.54 0.20 -3.42
C CYS A 6 -13.08 -0.23 -2.03
N GLY A 7 -14.38 -0.54 -1.96
CA GLY A 7 -15.04 -1.08 -0.77
C GLY A 7 -14.47 -2.41 -0.25
N ASN A 8 -13.93 -3.31 -1.08
CA ASN A 8 -13.34 -4.57 -0.60
C ASN A 8 -11.97 -4.35 0.05
N THR A 9 -11.14 -3.43 -0.47
CA THR A 9 -9.84 -3.10 0.13
C THR A 9 -10.02 -2.31 1.42
N ILE A 10 -10.93 -1.33 1.44
CA ILE A 10 -11.29 -0.57 2.64
C ILE A 10 -11.89 -1.50 3.70
N ARG A 11 -12.79 -2.43 3.31
CA ARG A 11 -13.35 -3.42 4.25
C ARG A 11 -12.28 -4.33 4.83
N LYS A 12 -11.32 -4.79 4.00
CA LYS A 12 -10.17 -5.58 4.48
C LYS A 12 -9.31 -4.78 5.47
N PHE A 13 -9.06 -3.50 5.18
CA PHE A 13 -8.33 -2.61 6.09
C PHE A 13 -9.06 -2.46 7.43
N ARG A 14 -10.38 -2.21 7.40
CA ARG A 14 -11.20 -2.12 8.63
C ARG A 14 -11.13 -3.39 9.46
N ASN A 15 -11.17 -4.57 8.84
CA ASN A 15 -11.03 -5.84 9.56
C ASN A 15 -9.67 -5.97 10.27
N ILE A 16 -8.59 -5.50 9.63
CA ILE A 16 -7.25 -5.49 10.23
C ILE A 16 -7.23 -4.51 11.42
N CYS A 17 -7.77 -3.31 11.25
CA CYS A 17 -7.88 -2.32 12.33
C CYS A 17 -8.66 -2.86 13.54
N CYS A 18 -9.79 -3.55 13.31
CA CYS A 18 -10.55 -4.19 14.38
C CYS A 18 -9.70 -5.21 15.16
N ARG A 19 -8.84 -5.97 14.50
CA ARG A 19 -7.95 -6.96 15.16
C ARG A 19 -6.97 -6.31 16.14
N TYR A 20 -6.56 -5.08 15.87
CA TYR A 20 -5.63 -4.32 16.69
C TYR A 20 -6.31 -3.29 17.60
N ASN A 21 -7.64 -3.35 17.73
CA ASN A 21 -8.43 -2.37 18.49
C ASN A 21 -8.18 -0.91 18.07
N ILE A 22 -8.00 -0.69 16.76
CA ILE A 22 -7.80 0.63 16.17
C ILE A 22 -9.16 1.19 15.77
N VAL A 23 -9.49 2.36 16.32
CA VAL A 23 -10.67 3.14 15.89
C VAL A 23 -10.38 3.79 14.55
N VAL A 24 -11.26 3.57 13.55
CA VAL A 24 -11.10 4.09 12.19
C VAL A 24 -12.10 5.22 11.96
N THR A 25 -11.57 6.42 11.70
CA THR A 25 -12.31 7.61 11.26
C THR A 25 -11.98 7.93 9.80
N GLU A 26 -13.00 8.28 9.01
CA GLU A 26 -12.85 8.54 7.57
C GLU A 26 -13.21 10.00 7.28
N TYR A 27 -12.29 10.72 6.62
CA TYR A 27 -12.48 12.12 6.23
C TYR A 27 -12.45 12.25 4.70
N PRO A 28 -13.45 12.91 4.08
CA PRO A 28 -13.49 13.05 2.63
C PRO A 28 -12.48 14.09 2.13
N GLY A 29 -12.09 13.93 0.86
CA GLY A 29 -11.26 14.90 0.15
C GLY A 29 -9.74 14.68 0.30
N PRO A 30 -8.92 15.66 -0.11
CA PRO A 30 -7.47 15.58 -0.04
C PRO A 30 -6.97 15.54 1.42
N LEU A 31 -5.75 15.02 1.62
CA LEU A 31 -5.14 14.87 2.95
C LEU A 31 -5.18 16.17 3.79
N LYS A 32 -4.86 17.32 3.19
CA LYS A 32 -4.87 18.62 3.90
C LYS A 32 -6.26 18.99 4.42
N THR A 33 -7.30 18.76 3.61
CA THR A 33 -8.70 19.00 4.01
C THR A 33 -9.12 18.02 5.09
N GLY A 34 -8.78 16.74 4.95
CA GLY A 34 -9.08 15.73 5.96
C GLY A 34 -8.42 16.00 7.31
N LEU A 35 -7.17 16.48 7.33
CA LEU A 35 -6.48 16.87 8.56
C LEU A 35 -7.08 18.12 9.22
N ALA A 36 -7.60 19.07 8.43
CA ALA A 36 -8.33 20.22 8.98
C ALA A 36 -9.62 19.77 9.68
N LEU A 37 -10.41 18.92 9.01
CA LEU A 37 -11.62 18.33 9.60
C LEU A 37 -11.32 17.54 10.88
N LEU A 38 -10.24 16.75 10.90
CA LEU A 38 -9.79 16.04 12.10
C LEU A 38 -9.45 17.00 13.24
N LYS A 39 -8.76 18.12 12.95
CA LYS A 39 -8.38 19.09 13.98
C LYS A 39 -9.58 19.83 14.54
N ASP A 40 -10.56 20.13 13.71
CA ASP A 40 -11.82 20.76 14.12
C ASP A 40 -12.65 19.81 15.01
N GLU A 41 -12.73 18.52 14.65
CA GLU A 41 -13.46 17.51 15.42
C GLU A 41 -12.73 17.08 16.70
N GLN A 42 -11.40 16.99 16.65
CA GLN A 42 -10.55 16.52 17.76
C GLN A 42 -9.46 17.54 18.08
N PRO A 43 -9.81 18.68 18.71
CA PRO A 43 -8.88 19.79 18.94
C PRO A 43 -7.69 19.43 19.84
N ASN A 44 -7.81 18.37 20.64
CA ASN A 44 -6.74 17.90 21.52
C ASN A 44 -5.65 17.08 20.81
N ILE A 45 -5.83 16.71 19.54
CA ILE A 45 -4.78 16.05 18.77
C ILE A 45 -3.67 17.05 18.46
N VAL A 46 -2.46 16.72 18.87
CA VAL A 46 -1.24 17.53 18.65
C VAL A 46 -0.23 16.86 17.71
N ALA A 47 -0.37 15.55 17.48
CA ALA A 47 0.54 14.77 16.65
C ALA A 47 -0.19 13.63 15.93
N VAL A 48 0.30 13.27 14.74
CA VAL A 48 -0.19 12.14 13.94
C VAL A 48 1.02 11.35 13.47
N PHE A 49 0.97 10.03 13.61
CA PHE A 49 1.97 9.14 13.02
C PHE A 49 1.64 8.92 11.53
N MET A 50 2.63 9.13 10.67
CA MET A 50 2.53 8.87 9.23
C MET A 50 3.64 7.89 8.82
N GLY A 51 3.36 7.03 7.85
CA GLY A 51 4.38 6.15 7.29
C GLY A 51 5.50 6.95 6.62
N SER A 52 6.75 6.57 6.89
CA SER A 52 7.92 7.12 6.21
C SER A 52 8.10 6.50 4.83
N ARG A 53 8.70 7.25 3.91
CA ARG A 53 9.11 6.76 2.59
C ARG A 53 10.61 6.49 2.59
N ALA A 54 11.05 5.59 1.70
CA ALA A 54 12.47 5.35 1.46
C ALA A 54 13.24 6.65 1.11
N THR A 55 12.56 7.62 0.49
CA THR A 55 13.09 8.93 0.12
C THR A 55 13.20 9.94 1.26
N ASP A 56 12.66 9.66 2.45
CA ASP A 56 12.81 10.58 3.59
C ASP A 56 14.27 10.58 4.10
N PRO A 57 14.74 11.62 4.81
CA PRO A 57 16.15 11.77 5.25
C PRO A 57 16.76 10.62 6.08
N ARG A 58 15.99 9.58 6.42
CA ARG A 58 16.46 8.31 7.01
C ARG A 58 15.83 7.04 6.39
N GLY A 59 15.03 7.18 5.34
CA GLY A 59 14.30 6.08 4.71
C GLY A 59 15.21 4.99 4.14
N LYS A 60 16.42 5.36 3.69
CA LYS A 60 17.45 4.43 3.20
C LYS A 60 17.82 3.31 4.18
N TYR A 61 17.68 3.53 5.49
CA TYR A 61 18.02 2.55 6.53
C TYR A 61 16.82 1.74 7.01
N MET A 62 15.64 1.92 6.40
CA MET A 62 14.48 1.11 6.74
C MET A 62 14.75 -0.34 6.34
N LYS A 63 14.56 -1.25 7.31
CA LYS A 63 14.63 -2.69 7.07
C LYS A 63 13.50 -3.10 6.14
N ASP A 64 13.73 -4.20 5.41
CA ASP A 64 12.77 -4.78 4.49
C ASP A 64 11.39 -4.96 5.15
N VAL A 65 10.40 -4.23 4.62
CA VAL A 65 9.00 -4.28 5.08
C VAL A 65 8.43 -5.68 4.92
N TRP A 66 8.86 -6.42 3.90
CA TRP A 66 8.37 -7.77 3.63
C TRP A 66 8.84 -8.78 4.66
N ALA A 67 10.10 -8.68 5.10
CA ALA A 67 10.60 -9.50 6.20
C ALA A 67 9.75 -9.34 7.46
N THR A 68 9.35 -8.10 7.79
CA THR A 68 8.49 -7.82 8.95
C THR A 68 7.06 -8.35 8.75
N LEU A 69 6.42 -7.98 7.64
CA LEU A 69 5.03 -8.37 7.36
C LEU A 69 4.88 -9.89 7.32
N ARG A 70 5.79 -10.60 6.64
CA ARG A 70 5.72 -12.06 6.53
C ARG A 70 6.21 -12.78 7.78
N GLY A 71 7.29 -12.29 8.41
CA GLY A 71 7.85 -12.88 9.63
C GLY A 71 6.87 -12.83 10.82
N LEU A 72 6.05 -11.79 10.88
CA LEU A 72 4.99 -11.64 11.90
C LEU A 72 3.61 -12.13 11.43
N CYS A 73 3.51 -12.70 10.24
CA CYS A 73 2.25 -13.12 9.62
C CYS A 73 1.16 -12.02 9.63
N ILE A 74 1.58 -10.77 9.44
CA ILE A 74 0.67 -9.62 9.38
C ILE A 74 -0.07 -9.67 8.05
N PRO A 75 -1.42 -9.68 8.05
CA PRO A 75 -2.19 -9.65 6.81
C PRO A 75 -1.92 -8.35 6.05
N TYR A 76 -1.63 -8.47 4.75
CA TYR A 76 -1.42 -7.34 3.84
C TYR A 76 -2.36 -7.40 2.64
N CYS A 77 -2.38 -6.35 1.84
CA CYS A 77 -3.26 -6.26 0.68
C CYS A 77 -2.89 -7.31 -0.38
N SER A 78 -3.83 -8.16 -0.76
CA SER A 78 -3.62 -9.27 -1.71
C SER A 78 -3.15 -8.85 -3.11
N LEU A 79 -3.13 -7.55 -3.40
CA LEU A 79 -2.59 -7.03 -4.66
C LEU A 79 -1.07 -7.12 -4.72
N TYR A 80 -0.42 -7.06 -3.56
CA TYR A 80 1.00 -7.31 -3.48
C TYR A 80 1.33 -8.72 -3.97
N ASP A 81 0.49 -9.73 -3.71
CA ASP A 81 0.66 -11.08 -4.28
C ASP A 81 0.44 -11.14 -5.80
N MET A 82 -0.23 -10.15 -6.38
CA MET A 82 -0.49 -10.04 -7.82
C MET A 82 0.57 -9.22 -8.56
N GLY A 83 1.66 -8.83 -7.89
CA GLY A 83 2.78 -8.08 -8.46
C GLY A 83 2.62 -6.57 -8.48
N TYR A 84 1.69 -6.01 -7.71
CA TYR A 84 1.68 -4.57 -7.44
C TYR A 84 2.69 -4.25 -6.34
N THR A 85 3.61 -3.31 -6.55
CA THR A 85 4.66 -2.96 -5.56
C THR A 85 4.43 -1.61 -4.90
N SER A 86 3.64 -0.73 -5.52
CA SER A 86 3.25 0.57 -4.96
C SER A 86 1.79 0.86 -5.34
N LEU A 87 0.95 1.18 -4.35
CA LEU A 87 -0.49 1.40 -4.55
C LEU A 87 -0.82 2.89 -4.52
N GLY A 88 -1.49 3.39 -5.57
CA GLY A 88 -2.11 4.71 -5.53
C GLY A 88 -3.45 4.73 -6.25
N GLY A 89 -3.73 5.76 -7.04
CA GLY A 89 -4.98 5.88 -7.79
C GLY A 89 -5.21 4.71 -8.75
N ARG A 90 -6.47 4.33 -8.95
CA ARG A 90 -6.87 3.19 -9.81
C ARG A 90 -6.34 3.29 -11.24
N SER A 91 -6.38 4.48 -11.82
CA SER A 91 -5.91 4.76 -13.19
C SER A 91 -4.40 4.98 -13.29
N THR A 92 -3.72 5.17 -12.15
CA THR A 92 -2.29 5.50 -12.09
C THR A 92 -1.43 4.35 -11.56
N THR A 93 -2.03 3.17 -11.39
CA THR A 93 -1.36 2.02 -10.77
C THR A 93 -1.52 0.78 -11.62
N VAL A 94 -0.38 0.21 -12.04
CA VAL A 94 -0.28 -1.08 -12.73
C VAL A 94 0.64 -2.02 -11.95
N ARG A 95 0.63 -3.31 -12.33
CA ARG A 95 1.58 -4.29 -11.81
C ARG A 95 3.00 -3.91 -12.22
N ASN A 96 3.98 -4.18 -11.36
CA ASN A 96 5.37 -3.87 -11.63
C ASN A 96 5.88 -4.70 -12.82
N PRO A 97 6.36 -4.08 -13.91
CA PRO A 97 6.87 -4.81 -15.07
C PRO A 97 8.03 -5.75 -14.77
N LEU A 98 8.85 -5.45 -13.75
CA LEU A 98 9.99 -6.28 -13.35
C LEU A 98 9.59 -7.61 -12.72
N LEU A 99 8.34 -7.72 -12.24
CA LEU A 99 7.80 -8.95 -11.69
C LEU A 99 7.10 -9.81 -12.75
N LYS A 100 7.09 -9.38 -14.01
CA LYS A 100 6.41 -10.09 -15.11
C LYS A 100 7.21 -11.32 -15.52
N CYS A 101 6.55 -12.47 -15.57
CA CYS A 101 7.08 -13.72 -16.10
C CYS A 101 6.21 -14.21 -17.25
N VAL A 102 6.84 -14.68 -18.34
CA VAL A 102 6.15 -15.29 -19.48
C VAL A 102 6.43 -16.78 -19.47
N GLY A 103 5.37 -17.58 -19.31
CA GLY A 103 5.47 -19.03 -19.36
C GLY A 103 5.82 -19.53 -20.76
N LYS A 104 6.27 -20.78 -20.87
CA LYS A 104 6.56 -21.44 -22.15
C LYS A 104 5.32 -21.52 -23.07
N ASP A 105 4.13 -21.46 -22.47
CA ASP A 105 2.82 -21.43 -23.11
C ASP A 105 2.39 -20.02 -23.56
N GLY A 106 3.23 -19.00 -23.36
CA GLY A 106 2.88 -17.59 -23.60
C GLY A 106 2.05 -16.95 -22.50
N THR A 107 1.69 -17.69 -21.44
CA THR A 107 0.88 -17.15 -20.34
C THR A 107 1.69 -16.15 -19.53
N VAL A 108 1.18 -14.93 -19.40
CA VAL A 108 1.79 -13.88 -18.57
C VAL A 108 1.34 -14.04 -17.11
N ARG A 109 2.31 -14.16 -16.21
CA ARG A 109 2.12 -14.17 -14.75
C ARG A 109 2.95 -13.05 -14.12
N TYR A 110 2.62 -12.70 -12.88
CA TYR A 110 3.39 -11.74 -12.09
C TYR A 110 3.75 -12.37 -10.76
N MET A 111 5.01 -12.18 -10.36
CA MET A 111 5.49 -12.61 -9.06
C MET A 111 4.98 -11.67 -7.95
N PRO A 112 4.89 -12.15 -6.69
CA PRO A 112 4.53 -11.30 -5.56
C PRO A 112 5.51 -10.14 -5.33
N ALA A 113 5.03 -9.05 -4.76
CA ALA A 113 5.79 -7.82 -4.53
C ALA A 113 7.05 -8.01 -3.67
N PHE A 114 7.03 -8.97 -2.73
CA PHE A 114 8.17 -9.28 -1.88
C PHE A 114 9.35 -9.92 -2.63
N THR A 115 9.17 -10.32 -3.89
CA THR A 115 10.25 -10.84 -4.73
C THR A 115 10.93 -9.74 -5.55
N LEU A 116 10.53 -8.47 -5.39
CA LEU A 116 11.24 -7.35 -6.01
C LEU A 116 12.57 -7.14 -5.27
N GLU A 117 13.69 -7.29 -5.98
CA GLU A 117 15.02 -7.19 -5.39
C GLU A 117 15.47 -5.74 -5.18
N ASP A 118 15.22 -4.89 -6.16
CA ASP A 118 15.59 -3.48 -6.13
C ASP A 118 14.43 -2.62 -5.60
N GLY A 119 14.59 -2.13 -4.37
CA GLY A 119 13.62 -1.25 -3.72
C GLY A 119 13.41 0.08 -4.43
N ASP A 120 14.40 0.58 -5.17
CA ASP A 120 14.26 1.84 -5.92
C ASP A 120 13.25 1.67 -7.08
N MET A 121 12.99 0.44 -7.50
CA MET A 121 12.02 0.08 -8.55
C MET A 121 10.60 -0.13 -8.02
N GLU A 122 10.33 0.10 -6.73
CA GLU A 122 9.00 -0.08 -6.10
C GLU A 122 7.91 0.66 -6.90
N ARG A 123 8.24 1.83 -7.44
CA ARG A 123 7.28 2.73 -8.12
C ARG A 123 7.24 2.58 -9.64
N ASN A 124 7.93 1.60 -10.24
CA ASN A 124 7.87 1.35 -11.69
C ASN A 124 6.47 0.95 -12.20
N GLY A 125 5.57 0.56 -11.30
CA GLY A 125 4.14 0.36 -11.60
C GLY A 125 3.28 1.64 -11.55
N ARG A 126 3.86 2.82 -11.35
CA ARG A 126 3.14 4.10 -11.30
C ARG A 126 3.36 4.83 -12.62
N SER A 127 2.31 4.97 -13.43
CA SER A 127 2.38 5.78 -14.65
C SER A 127 2.48 7.26 -14.26
N CYS A 128 3.48 7.96 -14.80
CA CYS A 128 3.44 9.41 -14.88
C CYS A 128 2.30 9.77 -15.83
N ILE A 129 1.21 10.35 -15.31
CA ILE A 129 0.36 11.22 -16.11
C ILE A 129 0.97 12.61 -15.98
#